data_AF-A0A0X7A2P8-F1
#
_entry.id   AF-A0A0X7A2P8-F1
#
_cell.length_a   1.000
_cell.length_b   1.000
_cell.length_c   1.000
_cell.angle_alpha   90.00
_cell.angle_beta   90.00
_cell.angle_gamma   90.00
#
_symmetry.space_group_name_H-M   'P 1'
#
loop_
_entity.id
_entity.type
_entity.pdbx_description
1 polymer ?
#
loop_
_entity_poly.entity_id
_entity_poly.type
_entity_poly.pdbx_seq_one_letter_code
_entity_poly.pdbx_strand_id
1 'polypeptide(L)'
;MFPLCSYPERFPMLEEFIVQAKSATYVGGGNKSATPTRKGSHDLGYQSGDWHYIDSYFGGTDFIGQEVVWHEGAAVWAMSYYGRILRPDMIDGATAGMVIQRSLSTLYREGRFLGGFTHPVENLVYVDTNEGEFRSFTGIERIYRGHVETYRLDYHGGIIKP
;
A
#
# COMPACT_ATOMS: atom_id res chain seq x y z
N MET A 1 -19.42 29.51 26.11
CA MET A 1 -20.04 28.20 25.82
C MET A 1 -19.66 27.85 24.40
N PHE A 2 -18.51 27.21 24.22
CA PHE A 2 -18.07 26.74 22.90
C PHE A 2 -18.86 25.47 22.57
N PRO A 3 -19.38 25.31 21.34
CA PRO A 3 -20.04 24.06 20.99
C PRO A 3 -18.97 22.97 20.93
N LEU A 4 -19.20 21.92 21.72
CA LEU A 4 -18.55 20.63 21.57
C LEU A 4 -18.89 20.14 20.15
N CYS A 5 -17.94 20.29 19.23
CA CYS A 5 -18.01 19.65 17.93
C CYS A 5 -17.71 18.16 18.16
N SER A 6 -18.76 17.41 18.47
CA SER A 6 -18.74 15.95 18.45
C SER A 6 -18.43 15.53 17.02
N TYR A 7 -17.19 15.11 16.74
CA TYR A 7 -16.85 14.42 15.49
C TYR A 7 -17.59 13.09 15.49
N PRO A 8 -18.65 12.91 14.67
CA PRO A 8 -19.23 11.59 14.51
C PRO A 8 -18.24 10.74 13.71
N GLU A 9 -18.22 9.44 14.00
CA GLU A 9 -17.30 8.43 13.49
C GLU A 9 -17.01 8.54 11.97
N ARG A 10 -15.93 9.25 11.60
CA ARG A 10 -15.44 9.41 10.21
C ARG A 10 -14.55 8.25 9.74
N PHE A 11 -14.36 7.22 10.55
CA PHE A 11 -13.22 6.29 10.42
C PHE A 11 -13.43 5.00 9.60
N PRO A 12 -14.59 4.31 9.61
CA PRO A 12 -14.77 3.17 8.71
C PRO A 12 -14.68 3.59 7.23
N MET A 13 -15.14 4.78 6.89
CA MET A 13 -15.00 5.34 5.53
C MET A 13 -13.55 5.54 5.08
N LEU A 14 -12.63 5.88 5.99
CA LEU A 14 -11.22 6.07 5.63
C LEU A 14 -10.54 4.75 5.30
N GLU A 15 -10.71 3.73 6.14
CA GLU A 15 -10.13 2.40 5.88
C GLU A 15 -10.72 1.77 4.61
N GLU A 16 -12.04 1.88 4.42
CA GLU A 16 -12.70 1.46 3.17
C GLU A 16 -12.14 2.20 1.95
N PHE A 17 -11.95 3.51 2.03
CA PHE A 17 -11.35 4.29 0.95
C PHE A 17 -9.91 3.86 0.68
N ILE A 18 -9.10 3.60 1.71
CA ILE A 18 -7.72 3.09 1.55
C ILE A 18 -7.74 1.76 0.76
N VAL A 19 -8.61 0.82 1.12
CA VAL A 19 -8.70 -0.48 0.44
C VAL A 19 -9.18 -0.31 -1.01
N GLN A 20 -10.16 0.57 -1.26
CA GLN A 20 -10.63 0.88 -2.61
C GLN A 20 -9.51 1.50 -3.47
N ALA A 21 -8.79 2.49 -2.94
CA ALA A 21 -7.72 3.18 -3.64
C ALA A 21 -6.55 2.24 -3.97
N LYS A 22 -6.12 1.42 -2.99
CA LYS A 22 -5.08 0.39 -3.20
C LYS A 22 -5.49 -0.65 -4.25
N SER A 23 -6.77 -1.03 -4.26
CA SER A 23 -7.32 -1.97 -5.25
C SER A 23 -7.36 -1.38 -6.66
N ALA A 24 -7.63 -0.08 -6.79
CA ALA A 24 -7.74 0.60 -8.09
C ALA A 24 -6.41 1.09 -8.66
N THR A 25 -5.32 1.08 -7.89
CA THR A 25 -4.01 1.58 -8.29
C THR A 25 -3.05 0.46 -8.67
N TYR A 26 -1.95 0.25 -7.96
CA TYR A 26 -0.88 -0.68 -8.39
C TYR A 26 -1.42 -2.09 -8.67
N VAL A 27 -2.32 -2.57 -7.82
CA VAL A 27 -2.93 -3.91 -7.93
C VAL A 27 -3.92 -3.98 -9.10
N GLY A 28 -4.72 -2.93 -9.31
CA GLY A 28 -5.72 -2.85 -10.37
C GLY A 28 -5.19 -2.39 -11.73
N GLY A 29 -3.90 -2.08 -11.85
CA GLY A 29 -3.32 -1.51 -13.07
C GLY A 29 -3.73 -0.04 -13.30
N GLY A 30 -3.97 0.71 -12.22
CA GLY A 30 -4.44 2.09 -12.26
C GLY A 30 -3.58 3.02 -13.10
N ASN A 31 -4.22 4.09 -13.58
CA ASN A 31 -3.58 5.03 -14.51
C ASN A 31 -2.37 5.70 -13.86
N LYS A 32 -1.21 5.56 -14.52
CA LYS A 32 -0.04 6.38 -14.22
C LYS A 32 -0.37 7.83 -14.53
N SER A 33 -0.11 8.73 -13.59
CA SER A 33 -0.24 10.16 -13.84
C SER A 33 0.63 10.56 -15.04
N ALA A 34 0.05 11.34 -15.96
CA ALA A 34 0.78 11.87 -17.11
C ALA A 34 1.87 12.86 -16.69
N THR A 35 1.78 13.44 -15.49
CA THR A 35 2.78 14.34 -14.92
C THR A 35 3.09 13.90 -13.49
N PRO A 36 4.33 13.48 -13.20
CA PRO A 36 4.72 13.09 -11.86
C PRO A 36 4.83 14.32 -10.94
N THR A 37 4.36 14.16 -9.71
CA THR A 37 4.41 15.16 -8.63
C THR A 37 5.84 15.48 -8.20
N ARG A 38 6.76 14.53 -8.38
CA ARG A 38 8.19 14.69 -8.10
C ARG A 38 9.02 14.25 -9.31
N LYS A 39 10.17 14.87 -9.51
CA LYS A 39 11.05 14.53 -10.63
C LYS A 39 11.47 13.05 -10.55
N GLY A 40 11.04 12.26 -11.53
CA GLY A 40 11.40 10.85 -11.65
C GLY A 40 10.53 9.89 -10.82
N SER A 41 9.44 10.36 -10.20
CA SER A 41 8.49 9.47 -9.54
C SER A 41 7.56 8.80 -10.54
N HIS A 42 7.05 7.63 -10.15
CA HIS A 42 5.90 6.98 -10.73
C HIS A 42 4.72 7.24 -9.80
N ASP A 43 3.67 7.87 -10.33
CA ASP A 43 2.51 8.26 -9.52
C ASP A 43 1.26 7.54 -10.02
N LEU A 44 0.53 6.92 -9.10
CA LEU A 44 -0.74 6.26 -9.33
C LEU A 44 -1.80 6.98 -8.51
N GLY A 45 -2.78 7.58 -9.18
CA GLY A 45 -3.83 8.37 -8.54
C GLY A 45 -5.14 7.62 -8.45
N TYR A 46 -5.90 7.88 -7.38
CA TYR A 46 -7.30 7.48 -7.26
C TYR A 46 -8.13 8.59 -6.60
N GLN A 47 -9.39 8.73 -7.00
CA GLN A 47 -10.29 9.75 -6.45
C GLN A 47 -11.70 9.20 -6.35
N SER A 48 -12.38 9.50 -5.25
CA SER A 48 -13.80 9.19 -5.03
C SER A 48 -14.45 10.27 -4.18
N GLY A 49 -15.31 11.10 -4.79
CA GLY A 49 -15.86 12.29 -4.13
C GLY A 49 -14.77 13.24 -3.63
N ASP A 50 -14.83 13.60 -2.34
CA ASP A 50 -13.89 14.50 -1.66
C ASP A 50 -12.59 13.80 -1.21
N TRP A 51 -12.47 12.49 -1.48
CA TRP A 51 -11.29 11.70 -1.18
C TRP A 51 -10.33 11.65 -2.36
N HIS A 52 -9.05 11.82 -2.07
CA HIS A 52 -7.98 11.70 -3.05
C HIS A 52 -6.86 10.81 -2.49
N TYR A 53 -6.24 10.02 -3.36
CA TYR A 53 -5.13 9.14 -3.04
C TYR A 53 -4.07 9.26 -4.12
N ILE A 54 -2.81 9.29 -3.70
CA ILE A 54 -1.65 9.15 -4.57
C ILE A 54 -0.70 8.15 -3.93
N ASP A 55 -0.34 7.13 -4.70
CA ASP A 55 0.84 6.31 -4.48
C ASP A 55 1.97 6.83 -5.38
N SER A 56 3.08 7.26 -4.77
CA SER A 56 4.21 7.84 -5.48
C SER A 56 5.51 7.14 -5.06
N TYR A 57 6.20 6.53 -6.04
CA TYR A 57 7.43 5.77 -5.79
C TYR A 57 8.54 6.04 -6.81
N PHE A 58 9.75 5.65 -6.45
CA PHE A 58 10.94 5.70 -7.30
C PHE A 58 11.59 4.33 -7.37
N GLY A 59 12.25 4.04 -8.49
CA GLY A 59 12.98 2.78 -8.69
C GLY A 59 12.14 1.71 -9.37
N GLY A 60 12.66 0.48 -9.36
CA GLY A 60 12.10 -0.66 -10.10
C GLY A 60 12.12 -1.94 -9.28
N THR A 61 13.28 -2.61 -9.22
CA THR A 61 13.46 -3.81 -8.38
C THR A 61 13.68 -3.45 -6.92
N ASP A 62 14.48 -2.40 -6.70
CA ASP A 62 14.65 -1.73 -5.43
C ASP A 62 13.95 -0.38 -5.56
N PHE A 63 12.97 -0.14 -4.71
CA PHE A 63 12.06 0.98 -4.84
C PHE A 63 11.59 1.49 -3.50
N ILE A 64 11.37 2.79 -3.41
CA ILE A 64 10.86 3.47 -2.22
C ILE A 64 9.71 4.37 -2.60
N GLY A 65 8.67 4.39 -1.77
CA GLY A 65 7.47 5.16 -2.08
C GLY A 65 6.70 5.59 -0.86
N GLN A 66 5.67 6.38 -1.15
CA GLN A 66 4.73 6.88 -0.17
C GLN A 66 3.33 6.91 -0.78
N GLU A 67 2.38 6.39 -0.01
CA GLU A 67 0.96 6.57 -0.23
C GLU A 67 0.47 7.70 0.68
N VAL A 68 -0.38 8.57 0.15
CA VAL A 68 -1.02 9.63 0.93
C VAL A 68 -2.50 9.69 0.56
N VAL A 69 -3.34 9.81 1.58
CA VAL A 69 -4.79 10.05 1.45
C VAL A 69 -5.10 11.46 1.90
N TRP A 70 -5.86 12.18 1.08
CA TRP A 70 -6.46 13.46 1.39
C TRP A 70 -7.98 13.35 1.46
N HIS A 71 -8.59 14.12 2.35
CA HIS A 71 -10.03 14.34 2.42
C HIS A 71 -10.30 15.84 2.51
N GLU A 72 -11.18 16.37 1.65
CA GLU A 72 -11.48 17.82 1.60
C GLU A 72 -10.19 18.67 1.46
N GLY A 73 -9.18 18.14 0.76
CA GLY A 73 -7.88 18.79 0.52
C GLY A 73 -6.86 18.69 1.67
N ALA A 74 -7.22 18.14 2.83
CA ALA A 74 -6.30 17.92 3.95
C ALA A 74 -5.72 16.50 3.93
N ALA A 75 -4.41 16.35 4.11
CA ALA A 75 -3.79 15.03 4.25
C ALA A 75 -4.19 14.41 5.60
N VAL A 76 -4.77 13.21 5.56
CA VAL A 76 -5.34 12.55 6.76
C VAL A 76 -4.68 11.22 7.09
N TRP A 77 -3.97 10.62 6.14
CA TRP A 77 -3.28 9.35 6.34
C TRP A 77 -2.11 9.22 5.36
N ALA A 78 -1.04 8.56 5.78
CA ALA A 78 0.05 8.18 4.88
C ALA A 78 0.72 6.87 5.31
N MET A 79 1.36 6.24 4.33
CA MET A 79 2.21 5.07 4.49
C MET A 79 3.47 5.26 3.67
N SER A 80 4.63 4.95 4.23
CA SER A 80 5.89 4.87 3.51
C SER A 80 6.35 3.42 3.43
N TYR A 81 7.01 3.07 2.33
CA TYR A 81 7.46 1.72 2.08
C TYR A 81 8.77 1.67 1.30
N TYR A 82 9.55 0.62 1.53
CA TYR A 82 10.78 0.33 0.80
C TYR A 82 10.84 -1.16 0.45
N GLY A 83 10.80 -1.47 -0.85
CA GLY A 83 10.83 -2.82 -1.41
C GLY A 83 12.14 -3.10 -2.14
N ARG A 84 12.57 -4.37 -2.12
CA ARG A 84 13.84 -4.81 -2.73
C ARG A 84 13.86 -6.30 -3.00
N ILE A 85 14.59 -6.69 -4.05
CA ILE A 85 14.90 -8.09 -4.34
C ILE A 85 16.17 -8.48 -3.58
N LEU A 86 16.07 -9.50 -2.73
CA LEU A 86 17.20 -10.00 -1.94
C LEU A 86 18.02 -11.05 -2.69
N ARG A 87 17.38 -11.78 -3.61
CA ARG A 87 17.97 -12.90 -4.36
C ARG A 87 17.67 -12.77 -5.85
N PRO A 88 18.38 -11.90 -6.59
CA PRO A 88 18.14 -11.68 -8.01
C PRO A 88 18.48 -12.90 -8.87
N ASP A 89 19.24 -13.85 -8.35
CA ASP A 89 19.47 -15.17 -8.94
C ASP A 89 18.26 -16.11 -8.85
N MET A 90 17.29 -15.78 -7.98
CA MET A 90 16.12 -16.60 -7.70
C MET A 90 14.80 -15.95 -8.13
N ILE A 91 14.69 -14.62 -8.10
CA ILE A 91 13.48 -13.90 -8.50
C ILE A 91 13.83 -12.59 -9.19
N ASP A 92 13.04 -12.20 -10.19
CA ASP A 92 13.14 -10.90 -10.85
C ASP A 92 11.94 -10.00 -10.50
N GLY A 93 12.02 -8.73 -10.92
CA GLY A 93 10.98 -7.74 -10.60
C GLY A 93 9.62 -8.07 -11.21
N ALA A 94 9.60 -8.72 -12.38
CA ALA A 94 8.36 -9.12 -13.03
C ALA A 94 7.63 -10.21 -12.23
N THR A 95 8.38 -11.23 -11.79
CA THR A 95 7.85 -12.32 -10.96
C THR A 95 7.40 -11.81 -9.60
N ALA A 96 8.23 -10.97 -8.94
CA ALA A 96 7.86 -10.36 -7.66
C ALA A 96 6.58 -9.52 -7.78
N GLY A 97 6.49 -8.65 -8.79
CA GLY A 97 5.31 -7.84 -9.07
C GLY A 97 4.05 -8.68 -9.30
N MET A 98 4.15 -9.76 -10.08
CA MET A 98 3.02 -10.69 -10.32
C MET A 98 2.53 -11.34 -9.01
N VAL A 99 3.44 -11.83 -8.17
CA VAL A 99 3.08 -12.43 -6.88
C VAL A 99 2.41 -11.42 -5.94
N ILE A 100 2.96 -10.21 -5.85
CA ILE A 100 2.41 -9.12 -5.05
C ILE A 100 1.00 -8.76 -5.54
N GLN A 101 0.84 -8.51 -6.84
CA GLN A 101 -0.46 -8.16 -7.43
C GLN A 101 -1.51 -9.24 -7.17
N ARG A 102 -1.19 -10.53 -7.38
CA ARG A 102 -2.14 -11.63 -7.11
C ARG A 102 -2.51 -11.75 -5.63
N SER A 103 -1.53 -11.54 -4.75
CA SER A 103 -1.72 -11.69 -3.30
C SER A 103 -2.51 -10.53 -2.72
N LEU A 104 -2.13 -9.29 -3.02
CA LEU A 104 -2.84 -8.09 -2.58
C LEU A 104 -4.24 -8.01 -3.19
N SER A 105 -4.45 -8.43 -4.45
CA SER A 105 -5.81 -8.56 -5.02
C SER A 105 -6.71 -9.48 -4.20
N THR A 106 -6.13 -10.50 -3.57
CA THR A 106 -6.89 -11.45 -2.74
C THR A 106 -7.15 -10.87 -1.37
N LEU A 107 -6.13 -10.30 -0.74
CA LEU A 107 -6.24 -9.61 0.55
C LEU A 107 -7.29 -8.48 0.51
N TYR A 108 -7.24 -7.61 -0.50
CA TYR A 108 -8.15 -6.47 -0.57
C TYR A 108 -9.61 -6.86 -0.84
N ARG A 109 -9.86 -8.04 -1.44
CA ARG A 109 -11.22 -8.59 -1.55
C ARG A 109 -11.81 -9.00 -0.20
N GLU A 110 -10.98 -9.18 0.82
CA GLU A 110 -11.42 -9.36 2.22
C GLU A 110 -11.80 -8.03 2.89
N GLY A 111 -11.69 -6.89 2.18
CA GLY A 111 -12.09 -5.58 2.70
C GLY A 111 -11.07 -4.95 3.65
N ARG A 112 -9.82 -5.41 3.63
CA ARG A 112 -8.74 -4.96 4.53
C ARG A 112 -7.40 -4.90 3.81
N PHE A 113 -6.45 -4.14 4.36
CA PHE A 113 -5.05 -4.13 3.90
C PHE A 113 -4.03 -4.49 4.99
N LEU A 114 -4.50 -4.69 6.23
CA LEU A 114 -3.71 -5.13 7.38
C LEU A 114 -4.35 -6.38 8.01
N GLY A 115 -3.65 -7.01 8.96
CA GLY A 115 -4.13 -8.16 9.73
C GLY A 115 -3.46 -9.48 9.38
N GLY A 116 -2.26 -9.43 8.81
CA GLY A 116 -1.51 -10.59 8.36
C GLY A 116 -2.13 -11.30 7.16
N PHE A 117 -1.28 -11.88 6.31
CA PHE A 117 -1.74 -12.62 5.14
C PHE A 117 -0.68 -13.61 4.67
N THR A 118 -1.10 -14.79 4.22
CA THR A 118 -0.22 -15.75 3.56
C THR A 118 -0.92 -16.29 2.35
N HIS A 119 -0.25 -16.22 1.21
CA HIS A 119 -0.86 -16.59 -0.07
C HIS A 119 0.16 -17.32 -0.96
N PRO A 120 -0.07 -18.63 -1.20
CA PRO A 120 0.71 -19.38 -2.17
C PRO A 120 0.44 -18.89 -3.59
N VAL A 121 1.50 -18.63 -4.36
CA VAL A 121 1.43 -18.28 -5.78
C VAL A 121 2.44 -19.14 -6.52
N GLU A 122 1.95 -20.18 -7.21
CA GLU A 122 2.79 -21.16 -7.93
C GLU A 122 3.81 -21.82 -6.97
N ASN A 123 5.11 -21.68 -7.23
CA ASN A 123 6.19 -22.20 -6.36
C ASN A 123 6.71 -21.18 -5.34
N LEU A 124 6.01 -20.05 -5.18
CA LEU A 124 6.35 -18.96 -4.29
C LEU A 124 5.28 -18.80 -3.21
N VAL A 125 5.66 -18.23 -2.08
CA VAL A 125 4.73 -17.90 -0.99
C VAL A 125 4.90 -16.44 -0.63
N TYR A 126 3.82 -15.67 -0.78
CA TYR A 126 3.73 -14.32 -0.26
C TYR A 126 3.32 -14.36 1.22
N VAL A 127 3.99 -13.57 2.05
CA VAL A 127 3.70 -13.42 3.47
C VAL A 127 3.72 -11.95 3.84
N ASP A 128 2.63 -11.46 4.41
CA ASP A 128 2.54 -10.15 5.03
C ASP A 128 2.30 -10.32 6.54
N THR A 129 3.07 -9.56 7.32
CA THR A 129 2.99 -9.50 8.78
C THR A 129 3.05 -8.06 9.22
N ASN A 130 2.13 -7.64 10.08
CA ASN A 130 2.05 -6.27 10.55
C ASN A 130 1.66 -6.19 12.02
N GLU A 131 2.01 -5.07 12.64
CA GLU A 131 1.62 -4.70 14.01
C GLU A 131 0.83 -3.40 13.99
N GLY A 132 -0.11 -3.26 14.92
CA GLY A 132 -0.98 -2.09 15.01
C GLY A 132 -2.20 -2.17 14.08
N GLU A 133 -2.86 -1.03 13.94
CA GLU A 133 -4.05 -0.83 13.11
C GLU A 133 -3.79 0.29 12.09
N PHE A 134 -4.69 0.52 11.14
CA PHE A 134 -4.49 1.52 10.07
C PHE A 134 -4.16 2.92 10.61
N ARG A 135 -4.45 3.21 11.88
CA ARG A 135 -4.14 4.48 12.53
C ARG A 135 -2.67 4.67 12.90
N SER A 136 -1.94 3.59 13.16
CA SER A 136 -0.51 3.57 13.42
C SER A 136 -0.01 2.13 13.33
N PHE A 137 0.83 1.84 12.35
CA PHE A 137 1.26 0.48 12.05
C PHE A 137 2.66 0.42 11.46
N THR A 138 3.24 -0.76 11.58
CA THR A 138 4.44 -1.20 10.86
C THR A 138 4.15 -2.57 10.27
N GLY A 139 4.81 -2.91 9.18
CA GLY A 139 4.67 -4.24 8.60
C GLY A 139 5.76 -4.57 7.61
N ILE A 140 5.79 -5.84 7.24
CA ILE A 140 6.79 -6.41 6.36
C ILE A 140 6.11 -7.42 5.44
N GLU A 141 6.19 -7.15 4.14
CA GLU A 141 5.85 -8.09 3.09
C GLU A 141 7.08 -8.87 2.66
N ARG A 142 6.91 -10.16 2.36
CA ARG A 142 7.98 -11.07 1.95
C ARG A 142 7.51 -12.00 0.87
N ILE A 143 8.42 -12.40 -0.01
CA ILE A 143 8.21 -13.55 -0.91
C ILE A 143 9.27 -14.60 -0.62
N TYR A 144 8.83 -15.83 -0.45
CA TYR A 144 9.68 -16.99 -0.25
C TYR A 144 9.67 -17.91 -1.46
N ARG A 145 10.84 -18.44 -1.81
CA ARG A 145 10.98 -19.64 -2.66
C ARG A 145 11.54 -20.76 -1.78
N GLY A 146 10.68 -21.73 -1.44
CA GLY A 146 11.01 -22.70 -0.39
C GLY A 146 11.24 -21.99 0.95
N HIS A 147 12.42 -22.14 1.54
CA HIS A 147 12.79 -21.49 2.81
C HIS A 147 13.61 -20.20 2.64
N VAL A 148 13.87 -19.77 1.41
CA VAL A 148 14.69 -18.59 1.13
C VAL A 148 13.80 -17.38 0.89
N GLU A 149 14.01 -16.32 1.67
CA GLU A 149 13.41 -15.01 1.44
C GLU A 149 14.08 -14.37 0.21
N THR A 150 13.31 -14.15 -0.86
CA THR A 150 13.82 -13.64 -2.14
C THR A 150 13.46 -12.18 -2.38
N TYR A 151 12.44 -11.66 -1.69
CA TYR A 151 11.97 -10.29 -1.75
C TYR A 151 11.51 -9.83 -0.36
N ARG A 152 11.66 -8.54 -0.08
CA ARG A 152 11.15 -7.88 1.12
C ARG A 152 10.67 -6.48 0.83
N LEU A 153 9.57 -6.09 1.46
CA LEU A 153 9.15 -4.69 1.58
C LEU A 153 8.85 -4.37 3.03
N ASP A 154 9.48 -3.32 3.54
CA ASP A 154 9.25 -2.78 4.87
C ASP A 154 8.32 -1.57 4.74
N TYR A 155 7.25 -1.50 5.54
CA TYR A 155 6.30 -0.40 5.51
C TYR A 155 5.87 0.08 6.89
N HIS A 156 5.43 1.33 6.96
CA HIS A 156 4.85 1.93 8.15
C HIS A 156 3.96 3.11 7.78
N GLY A 157 2.96 3.38 8.60
CA GLY A 157 2.00 4.45 8.31
C GLY A 157 1.04 4.74 9.45
N GLY A 158 0.14 5.69 9.21
CA GLY A 158 -0.86 6.08 10.19
C GLY A 158 -1.59 7.37 9.85
N ILE A 159 -2.42 7.81 10.80
CA ILE A 159 -3.16 9.07 10.71
C ILE A 159 -2.21 10.25 10.80
N ILE A 160 -2.39 11.21 9.89
CA ILE A 160 -1.73 12.52 9.94
C ILE A 160 -2.60 13.46 10.79
N LYS A 161 -1.97 14.12 11.76
CA LYS A 161 -2.60 15.18 12.57
C LYS A 161 -1.88 16.51 12.30
N PRO A 162 -2.62 17.62 12.11
CA PRO A 162 -2.03 18.95 12.02
C PRO A 162 -1.26 19.37 13.27
#